data_AF-A0AAC8VFD3-F1
#
_entry.id   AF-A0AAC8VFD3-F1
#
_cell.length_a   1.000
_cell.length_b   1.000
_cell.length_c   1.000
_cell.angle_alpha   90.00
_cell.angle_beta   90.00
_cell.angle_gamma   90.00
#
_symmetry.space_group_name_H-M   'P 1'
#
loop_
_entity.id
_entity.type
_entity.pdbx_description
1 polymer ?
#
loop_
_entity_poly.entity_id
_entity_poly.type
_entity_poly.pdbx_seq_one_letter_code
_entity_poly.pdbx_strand_id
1 'polypeptide(L)'
;MLSTPWLAAFVMGDLQSIGADGIFKAHSQRKYDFRKGRKLGSKNHLVIWKKPHKPDWMTQETYDSYPDQMTVREFKIKGEVYVTTFQDHKKYNKVALANHYKQRWHIEINFNSLKSIVSVATSVGILHIQ
;
A
#
# COMPACT_ATOMS: atom_id res chain seq x y z
N MET A 1 11.76 8.58 6.78
CA MET A 1 11.84 7.89 8.08
C MET A 1 10.45 7.40 8.50
N LEU A 2 9.82 6.55 7.68
CA LEU A 2 8.57 5.83 8.01
C LEU A 2 8.76 4.39 7.52
N SER A 3 9.57 3.63 8.26
CA SER A 3 10.02 2.27 7.95
C SER A 3 9.21 1.19 8.69
N THR A 4 7.98 1.51 9.12
CA THR A 4 7.20 0.59 9.94
C THR A 4 6.29 -0.27 9.04
N PRO A 5 6.47 -1.61 9.00
CA PRO A 5 5.67 -2.53 8.18
C PRO A 5 4.17 -2.53 8.52
N TRP A 6 3.80 -1.87 9.63
CA TRP A 6 2.48 -1.83 10.22
C TRP A 6 1.60 -0.70 9.69
N LEU A 7 2.18 0.35 9.07
CA LEU A 7 1.42 1.47 8.51
C LEU A 7 0.38 1.01 7.47
N ALA A 8 0.73 -0.01 6.67
CA ALA A 8 -0.19 -0.57 5.68
C ALA A 8 -1.47 -1.13 6.31
N ALA A 9 -1.44 -1.62 7.56
CA ALA A 9 -2.63 -2.14 8.23
C ALA A 9 -3.61 -1.01 8.60
N PHE A 10 -3.10 0.10 9.14
CA PHE A 10 -3.93 1.26 9.50
C PHE A 10 -4.49 1.96 8.27
N VAL A 11 -3.67 2.20 7.23
CA VAL A 11 -4.13 2.82 5.98
C VAL A 11 -5.22 1.97 5.31
N MET A 12 -5.10 0.64 5.35
CA MET A 12 -6.15 -0.25 4.84
C MET A 12 -7.43 -0.16 5.67
N GLY A 13 -7.31 -0.02 6.99
CA GLY A 13 -8.45 0.24 7.87
C GLY A 13 -9.15 1.56 7.54
N ASP A 14 -8.38 2.62 7.27
CA ASP A 14 -8.92 3.92 6.85
C ASP A 14 -9.64 3.84 5.52
N LEU A 15 -9.08 3.11 4.54
CA LEU A 15 -9.76 2.90 3.25
C LEU A 15 -11.07 2.12 3.44
N GLN A 16 -11.07 1.08 4.27
CA GLN A 16 -12.28 0.32 4.55
C GLN A 16 -13.36 1.13 5.27
N SER A 17 -12.98 2.03 6.19
CA SER A 17 -13.94 2.87 6.91
C SER A 17 -14.69 3.84 6.00
N ILE A 18 -14.07 4.24 4.88
CA ILE A 18 -14.71 5.06 3.82
C ILE A 18 -15.30 4.23 2.66
N GLY A 19 -15.34 2.90 2.80
CA GLY A 19 -15.88 2.00 1.76
C GLY A 19 -15.00 1.86 0.51
N ALA A 20 -13.71 2.20 0.63
CA ALA A 20 -12.72 2.09 -0.43
C ALA A 20 -11.83 0.84 -0.26
N ASP A 21 -11.31 0.36 -1.38
CA ASP A 21 -10.34 -0.74 -1.44
C ASP A 21 -8.94 -0.23 -1.81
N GLY A 22 -7.92 -0.91 -1.29
CA GLY A 22 -6.52 -0.56 -1.50
C GLY A 22 -5.67 -1.70 -2.04
N ILE A 23 -4.58 -1.35 -2.74
CA ILE A 23 -3.48 -2.25 -3.08
C ILE A 23 -2.14 -1.59 -2.76
N PHE A 24 -1.28 -2.34 -2.08
CA PHE A 24 0.02 -1.91 -1.61
C PHE A 24 1.09 -2.92 -2.00
N LYS A 25 2.29 -2.43 -2.33
CA LYS A 25 3.47 -3.29 -2.38
C LYS A 25 3.82 -3.71 -0.95
N ALA A 26 4.11 -4.98 -0.77
CA ALA A 26 4.38 -5.54 0.54
C ALA A 26 5.69 -4.98 1.12
N HIS A 27 5.71 -4.72 2.43
CA HIS A 27 6.88 -4.16 3.10
C HIS A 27 7.96 -5.23 3.32
N SER A 28 9.23 -4.91 3.04
CA SER A 28 10.34 -5.88 3.05
C SER A 28 10.57 -6.55 4.41
N GLN A 29 10.27 -5.85 5.51
CA GLN A 29 10.46 -6.37 6.87
C GLN A 29 9.38 -7.39 7.30
N ARG A 30 8.23 -7.44 6.60
CA ARG A 30 7.18 -8.41 6.91
C ARG A 30 7.44 -9.72 6.18
N LYS A 31 7.36 -10.84 6.89
CA LYS A 31 7.46 -12.18 6.29
C LYS A 31 6.11 -12.61 5.74
N TYR A 32 6.07 -13.00 4.47
CA TYR A 32 4.87 -13.45 3.77
C TYR A 32 4.95 -14.95 3.50
N ASP A 33 4.15 -15.74 4.21
CA ASP A 33 4.11 -17.20 4.09
C ASP A 33 2.85 -17.66 3.35
N PHE A 34 2.99 -17.90 2.05
CA PHE A 34 1.91 -18.35 1.14
C PHE A 34 1.36 -19.76 1.42
N ARG A 35 1.85 -20.42 2.47
CA ARG A 35 1.33 -21.71 2.92
C ARG A 35 0.19 -21.54 3.93
N LYS A 36 0.05 -20.37 4.54
CA LYS A 36 -0.97 -20.05 5.55
C LYS A 36 -2.24 -19.51 4.90
N GLY A 37 -3.31 -19.44 5.68
CA GLY A 37 -4.58 -18.85 5.24
C GLY A 37 -5.31 -19.65 4.17
N ARG A 38 -6.28 -19.01 3.51
CA ARG A 38 -7.12 -19.63 2.48
C ARG A 38 -6.51 -19.43 1.10
N LYS A 39 -6.08 -20.52 0.46
CA LYS A 39 -5.50 -20.46 -0.88
C LYS A 39 -6.54 -20.06 -1.94
N LEU A 40 -6.13 -19.15 -2.83
CA LEU A 40 -6.88 -18.68 -3.99
C LEU A 40 -6.15 -19.02 -5.31
N GLY A 41 -5.03 -19.74 -5.23
CA GLY A 41 -4.19 -20.13 -6.37
C GLY A 41 -2.71 -20.06 -6.05
N SER A 42 -1.86 -20.25 -7.07
CA SER A 42 -0.41 -20.19 -6.90
C SER A 42 0.04 -18.82 -6.39
N LYS A 43 0.68 -18.80 -5.21
CA LYS A 43 1.16 -17.59 -4.51
C LYS A 43 0.09 -16.50 -4.46
N ASN A 44 -1.13 -16.88 -4.10
CA ASN A 44 -2.31 -16.02 -3.99
C ASN A 44 -3.22 -16.60 -2.90
N HIS A 45 -3.46 -15.85 -1.83
CA HIS A 45 -4.24 -16.33 -0.68
C HIS A 45 -4.93 -15.20 0.07
N LEU A 46 -5.90 -15.57 0.92
CA LEU A 46 -6.45 -14.70 1.95
C LEU A 46 -5.83 -15.06 3.30
N VAL A 47 -5.45 -14.05 4.06
CA VAL A 47 -4.90 -14.20 5.40
C VAL A 47 -5.52 -13.15 6.32
N ILE A 48 -5.61 -13.48 7.60
CA ILE A 48 -6.04 -12.54 8.62
C ILE A 48 -4.82 -11.80 9.15
N TRP A 49 -4.86 -10.48 9.04
CA TRP A 49 -3.93 -9.59 9.72
C TRP A 49 -4.53 -9.17 11.06
N LYS A 50 -3.77 -9.35 12.14
CA LYS A 50 -4.12 -8.77 13.44
C LYS A 50 -3.75 -7.29 13.47
N LYS A 51 -4.56 -6.48 14.15
CA LYS A 51 -4.27 -5.09 14.46
C LYS A 51 -2.91 -5.02 15.17
N PRO A 52 -1.93 -4.30 14.61
CA PRO A 52 -0.63 -4.13 15.25
C PRO A 52 -0.75 -3.22 16.47
N HIS A 53 0.24 -3.21 17.36
CA HIS A 53 0.23 -2.32 18.53
C HIS A 53 0.09 -0.85 18.14
N LYS A 54 -0.53 -0.07 19.03
CA LYS A 54 -0.72 1.36 18.84
C LYS A 54 0.63 2.07 18.67
N PRO A 55 0.83 2.83 17.59
CA PRO A 55 2.02 3.65 17.44
C PRO A 55 1.95 4.92 18.31
N ASP A 56 3.10 5.51 18.60
CA ASP A 56 3.21 6.67 19.51
C ASP A 56 2.48 7.91 19.00
N TRP A 57 2.42 8.09 17.68
CA TRP A 57 1.76 9.24 17.03
C TRP A 57 0.23 9.15 17.01
N MET A 58 -0.36 8.01 17.37
CA MET A 58 -1.81 7.78 17.30
C MET A 58 -2.46 7.88 18.68
N THR A 59 -3.59 8.57 18.77
CA THR A 59 -4.40 8.62 20.00
C THR A 59 -5.01 7.25 20.29
N GLN A 60 -5.33 6.99 21.55
CA GLN A 60 -5.96 5.72 21.94
C GLN A 60 -7.34 5.55 21.28
N GLU A 61 -8.13 6.63 21.23
CA GLU A 61 -9.44 6.63 20.59
C GLU A 61 -9.40 6.25 19.10
N THR A 62 -8.49 6.87 18.33
CA THR A 62 -8.31 6.52 16.92
C THR A 62 -7.85 5.07 16.77
N TYR A 63 -6.95 4.59 17.63
CA TYR A 63 -6.49 3.21 17.59
C TYR A 63 -7.61 2.19 17.87
N ASP A 64 -8.49 2.50 18.81
CA ASP A 64 -9.61 1.64 19.20
C ASP A 64 -10.70 1.59 18.12
N SER A 65 -10.77 2.61 17.25
CA SER A 65 -11.69 2.62 16.11
C SER A 65 -11.36 1.58 15.04
N TYR A 66 -10.11 1.11 14.95
CA TYR A 66 -9.71 0.09 13.98
C TYR A 66 -10.13 -1.31 14.41
N PRO A 67 -10.55 -2.18 13.47
CA PRO A 67 -10.90 -3.55 13.78
C PRO A 67 -9.68 -4.33 14.29
N ASP A 68 -9.89 -5.22 15.26
CA ASP A 68 -8.82 -6.06 15.83
C ASP A 68 -8.19 -7.01 14.82
N GLN A 69 -8.93 -7.36 13.78
CA GLN A 69 -8.49 -8.25 12.72
C GLN A 69 -9.09 -7.81 11.38
N MET A 70 -8.32 -7.94 10.31
CA MET A 70 -8.73 -7.65 8.96
C MET A 70 -8.32 -8.79 8.04
N THR A 71 -9.25 -9.24 7.18
CA THR A 71 -8.91 -10.18 6.12
C THR A 71 -8.30 -9.42 4.94
N VAL A 72 -7.09 -9.82 4.56
CA VAL A 72 -6.40 -9.26 3.40
C VAL A 72 -6.02 -10.35 2.42
N ARG A 73 -5.89 -9.98 1.15
CA ARG A 73 -5.36 -10.85 0.12
C ARG A 73 -3.89 -10.53 -0.12
N GLU A 74 -3.05 -11.55 -0.08
CA GLU A 74 -1.64 -11.42 -0.45
C GLU A 74 -1.36 -12.26 -1.69
N PHE A 75 -0.58 -11.70 -2.62
CA PHE A 75 -0.18 -12.43 -3.82
C PHE A 75 1.20 -12.02 -4.31
N LYS A 76 1.87 -12.91 -5.06
CA LYS A 76 3.21 -12.68 -5.62
C LYS A 76 3.20 -12.69 -7.14
N ILE A 77 3.82 -11.68 -7.75
CA ILE A 77 4.05 -11.55 -9.20
C ILE A 77 5.51 -11.16 -9.42
N LYS A 78 6.24 -11.91 -10.27
CA LYS A 78 7.63 -11.61 -10.67
C LYS A 78 8.57 -11.26 -9.50
N GLY A 79 8.46 -11.98 -8.38
CA GLY A 79 9.29 -11.75 -7.19
C GLY A 79 8.74 -10.73 -6.19
N GLU A 80 7.78 -9.89 -6.61
CA GLU A 80 7.17 -8.85 -5.78
C GLU A 80 5.90 -9.36 -5.11
N VAL A 81 5.74 -9.06 -3.82
CA VAL A 81 4.52 -9.35 -3.07
C VAL A 81 3.64 -8.10 -3.04
N TYR A 82 2.35 -8.31 -3.13
CA TYR A 82 1.32 -7.28 -3.01
C TYR A 82 0.30 -7.70 -1.96
N VAL A 83 -0.28 -6.70 -1.31
CA VAL A 83 -1.35 -6.86 -0.32
C VAL A 83 -2.52 -6.00 -0.76
N THR A 84 -3.72 -6.55 -0.73
CA THR A 84 -4.94 -5.85 -1.15
C THR A 84 -6.15 -6.23 -0.31
N THR A 85 -7.12 -5.32 -0.17
CA THR A 85 -8.45 -5.60 0.39
C THR A 85 -9.41 -6.22 -0.64
N PHE A 86 -9.07 -6.23 -1.93
CA PHE A 86 -9.84 -6.93 -2.96
C PHE A 86 -9.80 -8.46 -2.78
N GLN A 87 -10.79 -9.01 -2.07
CA GLN A 87 -10.81 -10.43 -1.68
C GLN A 87 -11.27 -11.36 -2.82
N ASP A 88 -12.18 -10.91 -3.68
CA ASP A 88 -12.71 -11.73 -4.77
C ASP A 88 -11.69 -11.87 -5.92
N HIS A 89 -10.97 -12.98 -5.92
CA HIS A 89 -9.99 -13.30 -6.97
C HIS A 89 -10.56 -13.56 -8.35
N LYS A 90 -11.86 -13.89 -8.45
CA LYS A 90 -12.51 -14.11 -9.75
C LYS A 90 -12.83 -12.76 -10.40
N LYS A 91 -13.33 -11.81 -9.61
CA LYS A 91 -13.57 -10.44 -10.06
C LYS A 91 -12.28 -9.64 -10.25
N TYR A 92 -11.33 -9.77 -9.33
CA TYR A 92 -10.09 -8.97 -9.32
C TYR A 92 -8.87 -9.85 -9.59
N ASN A 93 -8.41 -9.85 -10.85
CA ASN A 93 -7.24 -10.61 -11.26
C ASN A 93 -5.94 -10.01 -10.67
N LYS A 94 -5.08 -10.86 -10.10
CA LYS A 94 -3.83 -10.42 -9.44
C LYS A 94 -2.82 -9.75 -10.38
N VAL A 95 -2.78 -10.14 -11.66
CA VAL A 95 -1.90 -9.54 -12.67
C VAL A 95 -2.40 -8.14 -13.03
N ALA A 96 -3.70 -8.01 -13.28
CA ALA A 96 -4.33 -6.72 -13.54
C ALA A 96 -4.13 -5.73 -12.38
N LEU A 97 -4.36 -6.19 -11.14
CA LEU A 97 -4.11 -5.40 -9.93
C LEU A 97 -2.65 -4.93 -9.82
N ALA A 98 -1.68 -5.83 -10.04
CA ALA A 98 -0.27 -5.46 -10.02
C ALA A 98 0.08 -4.43 -11.12
N ASN A 99 -0.51 -4.56 -12.30
CA ASN A 99 -0.30 -3.62 -13.41
C ASN A 99 -0.89 -2.24 -13.09
N HIS A 100 -2.11 -2.16 -12.53
CA HIS A 100 -2.70 -0.89 -12.09
C HIS A 100 -1.87 -0.21 -11.00
N TYR A 101 -1.35 -0.99 -10.05
CA TYR A 101 -0.43 -0.45 -9.04
C TYR A 101 0.83 0.16 -9.68
N LYS A 102 1.42 -0.51 -10.68
CA LYS A 102 2.60 0.00 -11.39
C LYS A 102 2.30 1.25 -12.20
N GLN A 103 1.17 1.30 -12.90
CA GLN A 103 0.72 2.48 -13.63
C GLN A 103 0.58 3.70 -12.71
N ARG A 104 -0.03 3.52 -11.54
CA ARG A 104 -0.14 4.59 -10.52
C ARG A 104 1.25 5.08 -10.09
N TRP A 105 2.19 4.17 -9.86
CA TRP A 105 3.56 4.55 -9.48
C TRP A 105 4.28 5.32 -10.58
N HIS A 106 4.10 4.96 -11.85
CA HIS A 106 4.63 5.73 -12.98
C HIS A 106 4.05 7.16 -13.04
N ILE A 107 2.75 7.31 -12.77
CA ILE A 107 2.10 8.62 -12.69
C ILE A 107 2.70 9.45 -11.54
N GLU A 108 2.87 8.86 -10.37
CA GLU A 108 3.46 9.52 -9.20
C GLU A 108 4.92 9.95 -9.45
N ILE A 109 5.72 9.12 -10.11
CA ILE A 109 7.07 9.49 -10.55
C ILE A 109 7.03 10.65 -11.53
N ASN A 110 6.15 10.59 -12.54
CA ASN A 110 6.04 11.67 -13.53
C ASN A 110 5.66 13.00 -12.86
N PHE A 111 4.74 12.99 -11.89
CA PHE A 111 4.41 14.19 -11.12
C PHE A 111 5.57 14.67 -10.25
N ASN A 112 6.35 13.77 -9.65
CA ASN A 112 7.56 14.16 -8.92
C ASN A 112 8.63 14.76 -9.86
N SER A 113 8.78 14.21 -11.06
CA SER A 113 9.65 14.79 -12.10
C SER A 113 9.17 16.18 -12.52
N LEU A 114 7.86 16.38 -12.71
CA LEU A 114 7.28 17.70 -12.99
C LEU A 114 7.53 18.68 -11.85
N LYS A 115 7.35 18.27 -10.58
CA LYS A 115 7.67 19.10 -9.41
C LYS A 115 9.15 19.47 -9.35
N SER A 116 10.06 18.55 -9.69
CA SER A 116 11.50 18.85 -9.76
C SER A 116 11.85 19.82 -10.89
N ILE A 117 11.21 19.70 -12.06
CA ILE A 117 11.42 20.59 -13.20
C ILE A 117 10.91 22.00 -12.86
N VAL A 118 9.72 22.10 -12.27
CA VAL A 118 9.17 23.39 -11.82
C VAL A 118 10.07 24.02 -10.76
N SER A 119 10.52 23.26 -9.77
CA SER A 119 11.41 23.78 -8.72
C SER A 119 12.75 24.27 -9.26
N VAL A 120 13.35 23.59 -10.24
CA VAL A 120 14.59 24.05 -10.89
C VAL A 120 14.33 25.28 -11.76
N ALA A 121 13.24 25.30 -12.54
CA ALA A 121 12.87 26.44 -13.38
C ALA A 121 12.64 27.72 -12.56
N THR A 122 12.10 27.62 -11.34
CA THR A 122 11.93 28.77 -10.44
C THR A 122 13.26 29.24 -9.83
N SER A 123 14.24 28.36 -9.62
CA SER A 123 15.58 28.74 -9.11
C SER A 123 16.50 29.34 -10.18
N VAL A 124 16.33 28.99 -11.46
CA VAL A 124 17.16 29.53 -12.55
C VAL A 124 16.64 30.90 -13.04
N GLY A 125 15.37 31.23 -12.80
CA GLY A 125 14.76 32.51 -13.17
C GLY A 125 15.15 33.73 -12.31
N ILE A 126 15.95 33.57 -11.25
CA ILE A 126 16.35 34.66 -10.34
C ILE A 126 17.78 35.16 -10.62
N LEU A 127 18.56 34.50 -11.47
CA LEU A 127 19.97 34.86 -11.74
C LEU A 127 20.21 35.77 -12.96
N HIS A 128 19.22 36.54 -13.42
CA HIS A 128 19.39 37.49 -14.54
C HIS A 128 18.75 38.87 -14.33
N ILE A 129 18.58 39.31 -13.08
CA ILE A 129 18.31 40.72 -12.78
C ILE A 129 19.21 41.18 -11.63
N GLN A 130 20.49 41.38 -11.93
CA GLN A 130 21.37 42.40 -11.34
C GLN A 130 22.34 42.87 -12.41
#